data_AF-A0A3D5MXF5-F1
#
_entry.id   AF-A0A3D5MXF5-F1
#
_cell.length_a   1.000
_cell.length_b   1.000
_cell.length_c   1.000
_cell.angle_alpha   90.00
_cell.angle_beta   90.00
_cell.angle_gamma   90.00
#
_symmetry.space_group_name_H-M   'P 1'
#
loop_
_entity.id
_entity.type
_entity.pdbx_description
1 polymer ?
#
loop_
_entity_poly.entity_id
_entity_poly.type
_entity_poly.pdbx_seq_one_letter_code
_entity_poly.pdbx_strand_id
1 'polypeptide(L)'
;PISDDKVTILYPTIGKVYNSKQEYDECIDNIKKAVDLQQFFDRPIYVDFEKKIRVEITEQEECVLIEISFGDSYKIISLTDTKGNGFKTFVNLLDEHKQFRIQIEQTNDIFIIDCVTNVIINRL
;
A
#
# COMPACT_ATOMS: atom_id res chain seq x y z
N PRO A 1 -0.27 -15.69 -23.92
CA PRO A 1 0.83 -14.69 -24.04
C PRO A 1 0.60 -13.57 -23.01
N ILE A 2 1.51 -13.18 -22.12
CA ILE A 2 2.97 -13.13 -22.11
C ILE A 2 3.40 -13.48 -20.66
N SER A 3 4.33 -14.41 -20.45
CA SER A 3 5.16 -14.38 -19.24
C SER A 3 6.47 -13.72 -19.64
N ASP A 4 6.80 -12.63 -18.96
CA ASP A 4 8.14 -12.09 -19.02
C ASP A 4 8.97 -12.87 -18.00
N ASP A 5 9.59 -13.94 -18.49
CA ASP A 5 10.63 -14.64 -17.77
C ASP A 5 11.81 -13.67 -17.56
N LYS A 6 11.93 -13.19 -16.31
CA LYS A 6 13.12 -12.55 -15.69
C LYS A 6 13.20 -11.03 -15.67
N VAL A 7 12.11 -10.34 -15.34
CA VAL A 7 12.22 -9.07 -14.62
C VAL A 7 11.35 -9.14 -13.38
N THR A 8 11.99 -9.17 -12.19
CA THR A 8 11.28 -8.76 -10.98
C THR A 8 11.00 -7.27 -11.18
N ILE A 9 9.79 -6.95 -11.66
CA ILE A 9 9.36 -5.56 -11.76
C ILE A 9 9.35 -5.03 -10.34
N LEU A 10 10.29 -4.14 -10.03
CA LEU A 10 10.30 -3.39 -8.80
C LEU A 10 9.11 -2.44 -8.87
N TYR A 11 8.01 -2.85 -8.26
CA TYR A 11 6.78 -2.06 -8.24
C TYR A 11 6.71 -1.28 -6.93
N PRO A 12 6.40 0.02 -6.95
CA PRO A 12 6.38 0.84 -5.74
C PRO A 12 5.35 0.23 -4.78
N THR A 13 5.79 -0.07 -3.56
CA THR A 13 4.97 -0.79 -2.59
C THR A 13 5.05 -0.10 -1.24
N ILE A 14 3.89 0.13 -0.62
CA ILE A 14 3.77 0.52 0.78
C ILE A 14 3.40 -0.73 1.56
N GLY A 15 4.30 -1.14 2.44
CA GLY A 15 4.16 -2.35 3.25
C GLY A 15 3.75 -2.04 4.68
N LYS A 16 2.86 -2.86 5.26
CA LYS A 16 2.61 -2.92 6.71
C LYS A 16 2.63 -4.36 7.17
N VAL A 17 3.54 -4.68 8.09
CA VAL A 17 3.59 -6.00 8.74
C VAL A 17 2.92 -5.94 10.11
N TYR A 18 2.11 -6.94 10.41
CA TYR A 18 1.50 -7.19 11.72
C TYR A 18 2.09 -8.44 12.35
N ASN A 19 2.43 -8.35 13.64
CA ASN A 19 2.88 -9.51 14.41
C ASN A 19 1.68 -10.31 14.94
N SER A 20 0.57 -9.63 15.24
CA SER A 20 -0.67 -10.22 15.72
C SER A 20 -1.60 -10.56 14.56
N LYS A 21 -2.04 -11.82 14.50
CA LYS A 21 -3.06 -12.27 13.55
C LYS A 21 -4.40 -11.56 13.77
N GLN A 22 -4.74 -11.30 15.03
CA GLN A 22 -5.97 -10.58 15.37
C GLN A 22 -5.96 -9.14 14.83
N GLU A 23 -4.86 -8.41 15.02
CA GLU A 23 -4.75 -7.02 14.52
C GLU A 23 -4.74 -6.98 12.99
N TYR A 24 -4.10 -7.97 12.35
CA TYR A 24 -4.15 -8.14 10.92
C TYR A 24 -5.58 -8.35 10.43
N ASP A 25 -6.31 -9.31 11.01
CA ASP A 25 -7.68 -9.65 10.58
C ASP A 25 -8.63 -8.47 10.80
N GLU A 26 -8.52 -7.77 11.94
CA GLU A 26 -9.29 -6.56 12.23
C GLU A 26 -8.99 -5.44 11.24
N CYS A 27 -7.72 -5.24 10.88
CA CYS A 27 -7.32 -4.27 9.87
C CYS A 27 -7.96 -4.58 8.52
N ILE A 28 -7.89 -5.84 8.06
CA ILE A 28 -8.48 -6.24 6.77
C ILE A 28 -10.01 -6.12 6.78
N ASP A 29 -10.67 -6.49 7.87
CA ASP A 29 -12.13 -6.36 8.02
C ASP A 29 -12.57 -4.89 7.97
N ASN A 30 -11.85 -4.01 8.67
CA ASN A 30 -12.13 -2.56 8.64
C ASN A 30 -11.90 -1.95 7.25
N ILE A 31 -10.86 -2.38 6.51
CA ILE A 31 -10.63 -1.96 5.12
C ILE A 31 -11.83 -2.37 4.25
N LYS A 32 -12.24 -3.65 4.31
CA LYS A 32 -13.34 -4.19 3.49
C LYS A 32 -14.70 -3.56 3.82
N LYS A 33 -14.89 -3.08 5.04
CA LYS A 33 -16.09 -2.31 5.43
C LYS A 33 -16.06 -0.87 4.91
N ALA A 34 -14.87 -0.29 4.75
CA ALA A 34 -14.69 1.12 4.40
C ALA A 34 -14.67 1.37 2.89
N VAL A 35 -14.19 0.41 2.09
CA VAL A 35 -14.11 0.52 0.63
C VAL A 35 -14.55 -0.78 -0.04
N ASP A 36 -15.24 -0.66 -1.19
CA ASP A 36 -15.57 -1.81 -2.02
C ASP A 36 -14.32 -2.25 -2.80
N LEU A 37 -13.95 -3.52 -2.65
CA LEU A 37 -12.73 -4.08 -3.22
C LEU A 37 -13.07 -5.32 -4.02
N GLN A 38 -12.66 -5.33 -5.29
CA GLN A 38 -12.85 -6.49 -6.15
C GLN A 38 -11.62 -7.40 -6.11
N GLN A 39 -11.84 -8.66 -5.76
CA GLN A 39 -10.82 -9.69 -5.72
C GLN A 39 -10.68 -10.40 -7.07
N PHE A 40 -9.44 -10.65 -7.51
CA PHE A 40 -9.16 -11.37 -8.75
C PHE A 40 -8.64 -12.79 -8.50
N PHE A 41 -9.19 -13.77 -9.24
CA PHE A 41 -8.64 -15.12 -9.44
C PHE A 41 -8.29 -15.92 -8.17
N ASP A 42 -9.09 -15.83 -7.11
CA ASP A 42 -8.84 -16.47 -5.80
C ASP A 42 -7.47 -16.13 -5.17
N ARG A 43 -6.85 -15.03 -5.64
CA ARG A 43 -5.58 -14.52 -5.11
C ARG A 43 -5.84 -13.45 -4.07
N PRO A 44 -4.88 -13.17 -3.17
CA PRO A 44 -5.00 -12.09 -2.20
C PRO A 44 -4.86 -10.68 -2.82
N ILE A 45 -5.21 -10.51 -4.10
CA ILE A 45 -5.06 -9.27 -4.86
C ILE A 45 -6.43 -8.65 -5.09
N TYR A 46 -6.55 -7.41 -4.64
CA TYR A 46 -7.76 -6.61 -4.67
C TYR A 46 -7.53 -5.31 -5.43
N VAL A 47 -8.59 -4.76 -6.02
CA VAL A 47 -8.55 -3.49 -6.73
C VAL A 47 -9.72 -2.62 -6.26
N ASP A 48 -9.42 -1.35 -5.99
CA ASP A 48 -10.40 -0.29 -5.74
C ASP A 48 -10.70 0.44 -7.05
N PHE A 49 -11.77 0.03 -7.73
CA PHE A 49 -12.20 0.68 -8.98
C PHE A 49 -12.82 2.05 -8.75
N GLU A 50 -13.32 2.33 -7.55
CA GLU A 50 -13.94 3.61 -7.19
C GLU A 50 -12.90 4.68 -6.81
N LYS A 51 -11.63 4.28 -6.62
CA LYS A 51 -10.50 5.14 -6.26
C LYS A 51 -10.74 5.92 -4.96
N LYS A 52 -11.40 5.26 -4.00
CA LYS A 52 -11.67 5.76 -2.64
C LYS A 52 -10.48 5.63 -1.69
N ILE A 53 -9.44 4.91 -2.07
CA ILE A 53 -8.20 4.84 -1.29
C ILE A 53 -7.34 6.05 -1.63
N ARG A 54 -6.99 6.84 -0.61
CA ARG A 54 -6.05 7.96 -0.71
C ARG A 54 -4.85 7.69 0.19
N VAL A 55 -3.65 7.91 -0.34
CA VAL A 55 -2.41 7.82 0.44
C VAL A 55 -1.76 9.20 0.52
N GLU A 56 -1.34 9.57 1.71
CA GLU A 56 -0.53 10.75 1.96
C GLU A 56 0.79 10.34 2.56
N ILE A 57 1.88 10.78 1.94
CA ILE A 57 3.24 10.46 2.34
C ILE A 57 3.93 11.77 2.66
N THR A 58 4.27 11.97 3.92
CA THR A 58 4.92 13.19 4.40
C THR A 58 6.32 12.87 4.87
N GLU A 59 7.29 13.38 4.13
CA GLU A 59 8.70 13.33 4.48
C GLU A 59 8.94 14.18 5.73
N GLN A 60 9.62 13.60 6.73
CA GLN A 60 10.08 14.30 7.93
C GLN A 60 11.61 14.37 7.96
N GLU A 61 12.21 14.96 9.00
CA GLU A 61 13.66 15.06 9.10
C GLU A 61 14.30 13.66 9.17
N GLU A 62 13.75 12.77 10.00
CA GLU A 62 14.34 11.45 10.30
C GLU A 62 13.52 10.26 9.77
N CYS A 63 12.25 10.47 9.38
CA CYS A 63 11.34 9.40 8.98
C CYS A 63 10.37 9.83 7.88
N VAL A 64 9.45 8.94 7.53
CA VAL A 64 8.33 9.21 6.62
C VAL A 64 7.03 8.83 7.32
N LEU A 65 6.10 9.78 7.38
CA LEU A 65 4.73 9.55 7.80
C LEU A 65 3.91 9.08 6.60
N ILE A 66 3.20 7.97 6.78
CA ILE A 66 2.32 7.39 5.78
C ILE A 66 0.92 7.31 6.37
N GLU A 67 -0.03 7.98 5.72
CA GLU A 67 -1.45 7.92 6.04
C GLU A 67 -2.19 7.30 4.87
N ILE A 68 -2.84 6.16 5.09
CA ILE A 68 -3.69 5.49 4.11
C ILE A 68 -5.13 5.65 4.58
N SER A 69 -5.91 6.42 3.83
CA SER A 69 -7.35 6.60 4.06
C SER A 69 -8.13 5.67 3.14
N PHE A 70 -8.97 4.83 3.72
CA PHE A 70 -9.88 3.94 3.01
C PHE A 70 -11.28 4.56 3.10
N GLY A 71 -11.69 5.28 2.05
CA GLY A 71 -12.91 6.08 2.10
C GLY A 71 -12.86 7.10 3.23
N ASP A 72 -14.00 7.34 3.88
CA ASP A 72 -14.13 8.33 4.95
C ASP A 72 -14.10 7.73 6.36
N SER A 73 -14.11 6.39 6.48
CA SER A 73 -14.40 5.71 7.76
C SER A 73 -13.22 4.96 8.38
N TYR A 74 -12.15 4.69 7.63
CA TYR A 74 -11.00 3.95 8.16
C TYR A 74 -9.68 4.51 7.66
N LYS A 75 -8.68 4.56 8.56
CA LYS A 75 -7.34 5.07 8.25
C LYS A 75 -6.28 4.23 8.94
N ILE A 76 -5.19 3.97 8.23
CA ILE A 76 -3.94 3.46 8.79
C ILE A 76 -2.93 4.62 8.80
N ILE A 77 -2.30 4.84 9.95
CA ILE A 77 -1.24 5.83 10.14
C ILE A 77 0.00 5.08 10.60
N SER A 78 1.13 5.29 9.92
CA SER A 78 2.40 4.66 10.27
C SER A 78 3.57 5.60 10.03
N LEU A 79 4.64 5.41 10.81
CA LEU A 79 5.94 6.02 10.58
C LEU A 79 6.92 4.94 10.10
N THR A 80 7.86 5.31 9.22
CA THR A 80 9.02 4.47 8.94
C THR A 80 10.09 4.66 10.01
N ASP A 81 10.92 3.64 10.24
CA ASP A 81 11.99 3.72 11.24
C ASP A 81 13.07 4.74 10.85
N THR A 82 13.32 4.88 9.54
CA THR A 82 14.27 5.84 8.99
C THR A 82 13.76 6.43 7.69
N LYS A 83 14.27 7.63 7.37
CA LYS A 83 14.22 8.25 6.06
C LYS A 83 15.41 7.74 5.24
N GLY A 84 15.24 6.55 4.65
CA GLY A 84 16.27 5.89 3.87
C GLY A 84 16.09 6.03 2.36
N ASN A 85 16.99 5.36 1.62
CA ASN A 85 16.88 5.18 0.17
C ASN A 85 15.54 4.58 -0.27
N GLY A 86 14.84 3.84 0.60
CA GLY A 86 13.53 3.26 0.32
C GLY A 86 12.49 4.28 -0.12
N PHE A 87 12.40 5.43 0.56
CA PHE A 87 11.45 6.49 0.18
C PHE A 87 11.78 7.09 -1.18
N LYS A 88 13.07 7.38 -1.43
CA LYS A 88 13.53 7.89 -2.73
C LYS A 88 13.25 6.90 -3.85
N THR A 89 13.52 5.61 -3.64
CA THR A 89 13.22 4.55 -4.60
C THR A 89 11.72 4.43 -4.85
N PHE A 90 10.90 4.48 -3.79
CA PHE A 90 9.44 4.46 -3.92
C PHE A 90 8.95 5.62 -4.79
N VAL A 91 9.42 6.84 -4.53
CA VAL A 91 9.09 8.04 -5.31
C VAL A 91 9.46 7.86 -6.79
N ASN A 92 10.68 7.40 -7.08
CA ASN A 92 11.14 7.21 -8.46
C ASN A 92 10.28 6.18 -9.21
N LEU A 93 9.98 5.05 -8.56
CA LEU A 93 9.14 4.01 -9.13
C LEU A 93 7.69 4.48 -9.31
N LEU A 94 7.17 5.27 -8.37
CA LEU A 94 5.84 5.87 -8.51
C LEU A 94 5.81 6.88 -9.66
N ASP A 95 6.88 7.64 -9.88
CA ASP A 95 7.00 8.55 -11.02
C ASP A 95 7.06 7.79 -12.35
N GLU A 96 7.68 6.61 -12.39
CA GLU A 96 7.73 5.75 -13.56
C GLU A 96 6.38 5.09 -13.87
N HIS A 97 5.76 4.48 -12.85
CA HIS A 97 4.59 3.62 -13.05
C HIS A 97 3.25 4.36 -12.90
N LYS A 98 3.22 5.51 -12.22
CA LYS A 98 2.01 6.30 -11.91
C LYS A 98 0.94 5.55 -11.10
N GLN A 99 1.30 4.40 -10.55
CA GLN A 99 0.51 3.56 -9.67
C GLN A 99 1.44 2.78 -8.74
N PHE A 100 0.91 2.37 -7.60
CA PHE A 100 1.64 1.61 -6.59
C PHE A 100 0.73 0.59 -5.90
N ARG A 101 1.36 -0.24 -5.08
CA ARG A 101 0.73 -1.31 -4.32
C ARG A 101 0.68 -0.98 -2.83
N ILE A 102 -0.41 -1.35 -2.18
CA ILE A 102 -0.47 -1.48 -0.72
C ILE A 102 -0.42 -2.97 -0.39
N GLN A 103 0.50 -3.36 0.49
CA GLN A 103 0.71 -4.74 0.89
C GLN A 103 0.67 -4.84 2.42
N ILE A 104 -0.31 -5.58 2.93
CA ILE A 104 -0.48 -5.82 4.35
C ILE A 104 -0.17 -7.29 4.62
N GLU A 105 0.74 -7.55 5.53
CA GLU A 105 1.30 -8.87 5.79
C GLU A 105 1.17 -9.27 7.26
N GLN A 106 1.00 -10.56 7.46
CA GLN A 106 1.24 -11.30 8.69
C GLN A 106 2.08 -12.52 8.30
N THR A 107 2.80 -13.14 9.25
CA THR A 107 3.69 -14.30 9.03
C THR A 107 3.30 -15.26 7.91
N ASN A 108 2.01 -15.62 7.79
CA ASN A 108 1.53 -16.54 6.75
C ASN A 108 0.45 -15.97 5.82
N ASP A 109 0.06 -14.70 6.01
CA ASP A 109 -1.04 -14.08 5.28
C ASP A 109 -0.60 -12.81 4.59
N ILE A 110 -1.12 -12.59 3.38
CA ILE A 110 -0.87 -11.39 2.61
C ILE A 110 -2.19 -10.87 2.07
N PHE A 111 -2.35 -9.54 2.10
CA PHE A 111 -3.46 -8.83 1.52
C PHE A 111 -2.90 -7.69 0.68
N ILE A 112 -3.20 -7.72 -0.61
CA ILE A 112 -2.63 -6.81 -1.60
C ILE A 112 -3.75 -5.98 -2.20
N ILE A 113 -3.60 -4.66 -2.18
CA ILE A 113 -4.41 -3.76 -3.01
C ILE A 113 -3.49 -3.21 -4.10
N ASP A 114 -3.81 -3.51 -5.35
CA ASP A 114 -3.01 -3.12 -6.50
C ASP A 114 -3.64 -1.95 -7.26
N CYS A 115 -2.87 -1.35 -8.17
CA CYS A 115 -3.28 -0.24 -9.04
C CYS A 115 -3.77 1.00 -8.27
N VAL A 116 -3.24 1.27 -7.07
CA VAL A 116 -3.55 2.48 -6.31
C VAL A 116 -2.86 3.68 -6.97
N THR A 117 -3.61 4.76 -7.19
CA THR A 117 -3.13 5.93 -7.95
C THR A 117 -3.24 7.25 -7.20
N ASN A 118 -4.12 7.34 -6.21
CA ASN A 118 -4.39 8.57 -5.48
C ASN A 118 -3.39 8.72 -4.32
N VAL A 119 -2.26 9.36 -4.61
CA VAL A 119 -1.19 9.60 -3.66
C VAL A 119 -0.73 11.06 -3.67
N ILE A 120 -0.50 11.60 -2.49
CA ILE A 120 0.07 12.93 -2.27
C ILE A 120 1.40 12.75 -1.56
N ILE A 121 2.43 13.44 -2.05
CA ILE A 121 3.77 13.41 -1.46
C ILE A 121 4.15 14.80 -1.02
N ASN A 122 4.28 15.00 0.29
CA ASN A 122 4.74 16.22 0.90
C ASN A 122 6.22 16.05 1.23
N ARG A 123 7.08 16.85 0.58
CA ARG A 123 8.53 16.84 0.80
C ARG A 123 8.96 18.02 1.65
N LEU A 124 10.03 17.80 2.43
CA LEU A 124 10.70 18.85 3.21
C LEU A 124 11.61 19.71 2.34
#